data_AF-A0A0C7QMT4-F1
#
_entry.id   AF-A0A0C7QMT4-F1
#
_cell.length_a   1.000
_cell.length_b   1.000
_cell.length_c   1.000
_cell.angle_alpha   90.00
_cell.angle_beta   90.00
_cell.angle_gamma   90.00
#
_symmetry.space_group_name_H-M   'P 1'
#
loop_
_entity.id
_entity.type
_entity.pdbx_description
1 polymer ?
#
loop_
_entity_poly.entity_id
_entity_poly.type
_entity_poly.pdbx_seq_one_letter_code
_entity_poly.pdbx_strand_id
1 'polypeptide(L)'
;MYSNPVYNENMNLAKSLIERKDFKKAYDLLESVADKSSAKWFYLMGITSLNIGYYEQGEEYLKKAVSLSPDNKEYKDAFIRYNNNYNDYDRRARSYNRRRRNDLDGCCCCCCDDCCCCCGDDFCEVCTKLWCLDSICECFGGDFIECC
;
A
#
# COMPACT_ATOMS: atom_id res chain seq x y z
N MET A 1 -14.83 -24.81 -28.89
CA MET A 1 -14.15 -24.67 -27.58
C MET A 1 -14.88 -25.57 -26.60
N TYR A 2 -14.43 -26.82 -26.46
CA TYR A 2 -15.00 -27.73 -25.47
C TYR A 2 -14.46 -27.31 -24.11
N SER A 3 -15.28 -26.64 -23.31
CA SER A 3 -15.03 -26.53 -21.88
C SER A 3 -15.02 -27.95 -21.33
N ASN A 4 -13.83 -28.49 -21.05
CA ASN A 4 -13.68 -29.84 -20.54
C ASN A 4 -14.55 -29.98 -19.28
N PRO A 5 -15.50 -30.94 -19.20
CA PRO A 5 -16.40 -31.06 -18.05
C PRO A 5 -15.64 -31.15 -16.72
N VAL A 6 -14.47 -31.81 -16.74
CA VAL A 6 -13.56 -31.93 -15.59
C VAL A 6 -13.02 -30.56 -15.14
N TYR A 7 -12.70 -29.69 -16.10
CA TYR A 7 -12.22 -28.34 -15.79
C TYR A 7 -13.29 -27.53 -15.06
N ASN A 8 -14.54 -27.57 -15.53
CA ASN A 8 -15.65 -26.85 -14.90
C ASN A 8 -15.95 -27.38 -13.49
N GLU A 9 -15.86 -28.70 -13.29
CA GLU A 9 -16.01 -29.33 -11.99
C GLU A 9 -14.93 -28.85 -11.00
N ASN A 10 -13.66 -28.86 -11.41
CA ASN A 10 -12.55 -28.35 -10.59
C ASN A 10 -12.76 -26.88 -10.22
N MET A 11 -13.23 -26.03 -11.13
CA MET A 11 -13.51 -24.62 -10.82
C MET A 11 -14.66 -24.45 -9.81
N ASN A 12 -15.68 -25.29 -9.89
CA ASN A 12 -16.80 -25.25 -8.95
C ASN A 12 -16.37 -25.76 -7.57
N LEU A 13 -15.54 -26.80 -7.54
CA LEU A 13 -14.98 -27.33 -6.30
C LEU A 13 -14.06 -26.30 -5.64
N ALA A 14 -13.18 -25.63 -6.39
CA ALA A 14 -12.38 -24.53 -5.89
C ALA A 14 -13.24 -23.40 -5.29
N LYS A 15 -14.35 -23.03 -5.95
CA LYS A 15 -15.30 -22.05 -5.41
C LYS A 15 -15.89 -22.49 -4.07
N SER A 16 -16.29 -23.75 -3.94
CA SER A 16 -16.79 -24.29 -2.67
C SER A 16 -15.75 -24.30 -1.55
N LEU A 17 -14.46 -24.53 -1.87
CA LEU A 17 -13.37 -24.47 -0.91
C LEU A 17 -13.12 -23.04 -0.43
N ILE A 18 -13.19 -22.06 -1.34
CA ILE A 18 -13.10 -20.63 -1.02
C ILE A 18 -14.25 -20.21 -0.09
N GLU A 19 -15.47 -20.65 -0.34
CA GLU A 19 -16.63 -20.38 0.52
C GLU A 19 -16.46 -20.95 1.94
N ARG A 20 -15.79 -22.10 2.05
CA ARG A 20 -15.41 -22.72 3.33
C ARG A 20 -14.19 -22.09 4.00
N LYS A 21 -13.55 -21.09 3.35
CA LYS A 21 -12.28 -20.46 3.76
C LYS A 21 -11.08 -21.40 3.75
N ASP A 22 -11.16 -22.53 3.05
CA ASP A 22 -10.07 -23.50 2.87
C ASP A 22 -9.18 -23.06 1.69
N PHE A 23 -8.53 -21.89 1.82
CA PHE A 23 -7.78 -21.28 0.71
C PHE A 23 -6.56 -22.10 0.26
N LYS A 24 -5.87 -22.78 1.17
CA LYS A 24 -4.71 -23.61 0.82
C LYS A 24 -5.09 -24.76 -0.12
N LYS A 25 -6.13 -25.52 0.22
CA LYS A 25 -6.62 -26.60 -0.65
C LYS A 25 -7.15 -26.08 -1.98
N ALA A 26 -7.79 -24.90 -1.97
CA ALA A 26 -8.25 -24.27 -3.19
C ALA A 26 -7.07 -23.90 -4.10
N TYR A 27 -5.97 -23.42 -3.53
CA TYR A 27 -4.75 -23.07 -4.26
C TYR A 27 -4.12 -24.31 -4.91
N ASP A 28 -3.88 -25.36 -4.12
CA ASP A 28 -3.30 -26.62 -4.60
C ASP A 28 -4.13 -27.22 -5.74
N LEU A 29 -5.46 -27.19 -5.59
CA LEU A 29 -6.38 -27.67 -6.62
C LEU A 29 -6.30 -26.82 -7.90
N LEU A 30 -6.29 -25.50 -7.78
CA LEU A 30 -6.19 -24.60 -8.94
C LEU A 30 -4.82 -24.68 -9.61
N GLU A 31 -3.75 -24.95 -8.86
CA GLU A 31 -2.40 -25.15 -9.39
C GLU A 31 -2.29 -26.44 -10.21
N SER A 32 -2.99 -27.50 -9.79
CA SER A 32 -3.04 -28.79 -10.51
C SER A 32 -3.75 -28.73 -11.86
N VAL A 33 -4.49 -27.65 -12.15
CA VAL A 33 -5.20 -27.48 -13.42
C VAL A 33 -4.23 -27.08 -14.53
N ALA A 34 -4.22 -27.87 -15.61
CA ALA A 34 -3.40 -27.63 -16.79
C ALA A 34 -3.86 -26.41 -17.60
N ASP A 35 -5.18 -26.25 -17.76
CA ASP A 35 -5.78 -25.17 -18.55
C ASP A 35 -5.92 -23.87 -17.74
N LYS A 36 -4.91 -22.99 -17.82
CA LYS A 36 -4.86 -21.71 -17.09
C LYS A 36 -5.36 -20.50 -17.90
N SER A 37 -6.03 -20.74 -19.03
CA SER A 37 -6.40 -19.68 -19.98
C SER A 37 -7.75 -19.01 -19.68
N SER A 38 -8.53 -19.55 -18.74
CA SER A 38 -9.88 -19.07 -18.50
C SER A 38 -9.91 -17.89 -17.51
N ALA A 39 -10.75 -16.90 -17.79
CA ALA A 39 -11.01 -15.81 -16.85
C ALA A 39 -11.49 -16.29 -15.48
N LYS A 40 -12.25 -17.40 -15.42
CA LYS A 40 -12.74 -17.97 -14.15
C LYS A 40 -11.61 -18.52 -13.28
N TRP A 41 -10.60 -19.15 -13.90
CA TRP A 41 -9.42 -19.65 -13.18
C TRP A 41 -8.63 -18.48 -12.58
N PHE A 42 -8.34 -17.45 -13.38
CA PHE A 42 -7.62 -16.26 -12.90
C PHE A 42 -8.37 -15.57 -11.76
N TYR A 43 -9.70 -15.49 -11.84
CA TYR A 43 -10.54 -14.93 -10.79
C TYR A 43 -10.40 -15.71 -9.47
N LEU A 44 -10.60 -17.04 -9.51
CA LEU A 44 -10.52 -17.89 -8.32
C LEU A 44 -9.10 -17.93 -7.75
N MET A 45 -8.09 -18.01 -8.62
CA MET A 45 -6.68 -17.99 -8.23
C MET A 45 -6.30 -16.65 -7.59
N GLY A 46 -6.78 -15.54 -8.15
CA GLY A 46 -6.60 -14.21 -7.58
C GLY A 46 -7.16 -14.12 -6.17
N ILE A 47 -8.43 -14.45 -5.97
CA ILE A 47 -9.06 -14.45 -4.63
C ILE A 47 -8.30 -15.34 -3.66
N THR A 48 -7.95 -16.54 -4.07
CA THR A 48 -7.26 -17.51 -3.20
C THR A 48 -5.88 -16.98 -2.79
N SER A 49 -5.11 -16.46 -3.75
CA SER A 49 -3.78 -15.90 -3.52
C SER A 49 -3.81 -14.70 -2.56
N LEU A 50 -4.79 -13.81 -2.74
CA LEU A 50 -4.99 -12.66 -1.84
C LEU A 50 -5.29 -13.08 -0.40
N ASN A 51 -6.07 -14.15 -0.21
CA ASN A 51 -6.40 -14.65 1.13
C ASN A 51 -5.25 -15.43 1.78
N ILE A 52 -4.32 -15.99 1.00
CA ILE A 52 -3.12 -16.64 1.52
C ILE A 52 -2.03 -15.61 1.90
N GLY A 53 -2.05 -14.43 1.28
CA GLY A 53 -1.11 -13.33 1.54
C GLY A 53 -0.26 -12.93 0.33
N TYR A 54 -0.48 -13.53 -0.83
CA TYR A 54 0.19 -13.16 -2.09
C TYR A 54 -0.57 -11.99 -2.75
N TYR A 55 -0.43 -10.80 -2.18
CA TYR A 55 -1.19 -9.61 -2.59
C TYR A 55 -0.88 -9.15 -4.02
N GLU A 56 0.41 -9.06 -4.36
CA GLU A 56 0.87 -8.59 -5.67
C GLU A 56 0.42 -9.52 -6.80
N GLN A 57 0.72 -10.82 -6.69
CA GLN A 57 0.31 -11.82 -7.68
C GLN A 57 -1.22 -11.93 -7.77
N GLY A 58 -1.91 -11.89 -6.62
CA GLY A 58 -3.36 -11.94 -6.57
C GLY A 58 -4.03 -10.78 -7.31
N GLU A 59 -3.48 -9.56 -7.18
CA GLU A 59 -3.96 -8.40 -7.92
C GLU A 59 -3.75 -8.54 -9.42
N GLU A 60 -2.58 -9.02 -9.87
CA GLU A 60 -2.34 -9.27 -11.29
C GLU A 60 -3.33 -10.28 -11.88
N TYR A 61 -3.63 -11.35 -11.15
CA TYR A 61 -4.59 -12.36 -11.60
C TYR A 61 -5.99 -11.78 -11.71
N LEU A 62 -6.43 -10.95 -10.75
CA LEU A 62 -7.73 -10.28 -10.84
C LEU A 62 -7.78 -9.30 -12.03
N LYS A 63 -6.72 -8.52 -12.28
CA LYS A 63 -6.63 -7.64 -13.45
C LYS A 63 -6.75 -8.43 -14.75
N LYS A 64 -6.02 -9.56 -14.86
CA LYS A 64 -6.09 -10.47 -16.01
C LYS A 64 -7.51 -11.02 -16.18
N ALA A 65 -8.18 -11.44 -15.11
CA ALA A 65 -9.54 -11.95 -15.15
C ALA A 65 -10.54 -10.92 -15.72
N VAL A 66 -10.44 -9.66 -15.29
CA VAL A 66 -11.29 -8.56 -15.80
C VAL A 66 -10.97 -8.25 -17.26
N SER A 67 -9.70 -8.30 -17.67
CA SER A 67 -9.31 -8.06 -19.06
C SER A 67 -9.81 -9.15 -20.03
N LEU A 68 -9.83 -10.42 -19.57
CA LEU A 68 -10.30 -11.55 -20.37
C LEU A 68 -11.83 -11.62 -20.48
N SER A 69 -12.56 -11.08 -19.51
CA SER A 69 -14.03 -11.10 -19.52
C SER A 69 -14.57 -9.76 -19.00
N PRO A 70 -14.46 -8.69 -19.80
CA PRO A 70 -14.93 -7.36 -19.40
C PRO A 70 -16.46 -7.32 -19.23
N ASP A 71 -17.21 -8.23 -19.85
CA ASP A 71 -18.66 -8.27 -19.75
C ASP A 71 -19.16 -8.84 -18.41
N ASN A 72 -18.30 -9.57 -17.68
CA ASN A 72 -18.69 -10.17 -16.41
C ASN A 72 -18.59 -9.16 -15.26
N LYS A 73 -19.74 -8.72 -14.76
CA LYS A 73 -19.84 -7.80 -13.63
C LYS A 73 -19.31 -8.39 -12.33
N GLU A 74 -19.42 -9.71 -12.11
CA GLU A 74 -18.94 -10.37 -10.88
C GLU A 74 -17.44 -10.13 -10.67
N TYR A 75 -16.64 -10.24 -11.73
CA TYR A 75 -15.19 -10.07 -11.66
C TYR A 75 -14.81 -8.61 -11.42
N LYS A 76 -15.52 -7.68 -12.06
CA LYS A 76 -15.34 -6.24 -11.85
C LYS A 76 -15.67 -5.85 -10.41
N ASP A 77 -16.81 -6.30 -9.90
CA ASP A 77 -17.25 -6.00 -8.54
C ASP A 77 -16.29 -6.56 -7.51
N ALA A 78 -15.76 -7.77 -7.73
CA ALA A 78 -14.76 -8.36 -6.86
C ALA A 78 -13.43 -7.59 -6.86
N PHE A 79 -12.96 -7.14 -8.03
CA PHE A 79 -11.76 -6.31 -8.14
C PHE A 79 -11.94 -4.95 -7.46
N ILE A 80 -13.10 -4.30 -7.62
CA ILE A 80 -13.43 -3.04 -6.95
C ILE A 80 -13.46 -3.23 -5.43
N ARG A 81 -14.09 -4.30 -4.94
CA ARG A 81 -14.12 -4.63 -3.50
C ARG A 81 -12.71 -4.79 -2.94
N TYR A 82 -11.84 -5.51 -3.67
CA TYR A 82 -10.44 -5.67 -3.27
C TYR A 82 -9.71 -4.32 -3.19
N ASN A 83 -9.79 -3.51 -4.24
CA ASN A 83 -9.10 -2.22 -4.31
C ASN A 83 -9.59 -1.26 -3.21
N ASN A 84 -10.90 -1.23 -2.95
CA ASN A 84 -11.48 -0.43 -1.86
C ASN A 84 -10.95 -0.87 -0.48
N ASN A 85 -10.87 -2.18 -0.24
CA ASN A 85 -10.31 -2.70 1.00
C ASN A 85 -8.83 -2.32 1.15
N TYR A 86 -8.04 -2.48 0.09
CA TYR A 86 -6.62 -2.12 0.08
C TYR A 86 -6.39 -0.63 0.37
N ASN A 87 -7.14 0.26 -0.30
CA ASN A 87 -7.05 1.70 -0.09
C ASN A 87 -7.46 2.12 1.33
N ASP A 88 -8.41 1.41 1.95
CA ASP A 88 -8.81 1.69 3.33
C ASP A 88 -7.71 1.26 4.32
N TYR A 89 -7.04 0.13 4.09
CA TYR A 89 -5.87 -0.27 4.88
C TYR A 89 -4.73 0.76 4.77
N ASP A 90 -4.37 1.18 3.55
CA ASP A 90 -3.34 2.20 3.33
C ASP A 90 -3.74 3.55 3.97
N ARG A 91 -4.99 3.99 3.79
CA ARG A 91 -5.48 5.23 4.40
C ARG A 91 -5.45 5.17 5.92
N ARG A 92 -5.85 4.05 6.53
CA ARG A 92 -5.79 3.85 7.98
C ARG A 92 -4.36 3.84 8.47
N ALA A 93 -3.45 3.12 7.80
CA ALA A 93 -2.03 3.13 8.13
C ALA A 93 -1.45 4.54 8.08
N ARG A 94 -1.75 5.32 7.04
CA ARG A 94 -1.36 6.74 6.92
C ARG A 94 -2.00 7.60 8.01
N SER A 95 -3.26 7.37 8.36
CA SER A 95 -3.97 8.11 9.41
C SER A 95 -3.41 7.84 10.80
N TYR A 96 -3.07 6.58 11.13
CA TYR A 96 -2.38 6.22 12.37
C TYR A 96 -0.99 6.86 12.44
N ASN A 97 -0.22 6.80 11.35
CA ASN A 97 1.07 7.49 11.26
C ASN A 97 0.95 9.01 11.35
N ARG A 98 -0.14 9.60 10.84
CA ARG A 98 -0.42 11.05 10.96
C ARG A 98 -0.87 11.45 12.37
N ARG A 99 -1.65 10.63 13.08
CA ARG A 99 -2.04 10.90 14.48
C ARG A 99 -0.86 10.84 15.44
N ARG A 100 0.07 9.89 15.24
CA ARG A 100 1.36 9.89 15.95
C ARG A 100 2.19 11.16 15.74
N ARG A 101 1.94 11.95 14.68
CA ARG A 101 2.58 13.26 14.47
C ARG A 101 1.90 14.42 15.20
N ASN A 102 0.64 14.27 15.63
CA ASN A 102 -0.14 15.34 16.23
C ASN A 102 -0.29 15.22 17.76
N ASP A 103 -0.09 14.02 18.32
CA ASP A 103 -0.17 13.77 19.77
C ASP A 103 1.21 13.84 20.49
N LEU A 104 2.29 14.08 19.74
CA LEU A 104 3.62 14.42 20.30
C LEU A 104 3.96 15.86 19.91
N ASP A 105 4.04 16.72 20.92
CA ASP A 105 4.49 18.11 20.87
C ASP A 105 6.00 18.24 20.53
N GLY A 106 6.47 17.50 19.53
CA GLY A 106 7.89 17.34 19.27
C GLY A 106 8.19 16.44 18.09
N CYS A 107 8.64 17.07 17.00
CA CYS A 107 9.56 16.60 15.97
C CYS A 107 9.50 15.11 15.56
N CYS A 108 9.14 14.85 14.29
CA CYS A 108 9.31 13.53 13.69
C CYS A 108 10.74 13.35 13.14
N CYS A 109 11.65 12.81 13.96
CA CYS A 109 13.04 12.50 13.58
C CYS A 109 13.22 11.26 12.67
N CYS A 110 12.20 10.80 11.92
CA CYS A 110 12.30 9.55 11.13
C CYS A 110 11.79 9.63 9.69
N CYS A 111 11.80 10.80 9.05
CA CYS A 111 11.66 10.87 7.59
C CYS A 111 12.71 11.83 7.03
N CYS A 112 13.89 11.30 6.77
CA CYS A 112 14.82 11.87 5.81
C CYS A 112 14.17 11.69 4.43
N ASP A 113 13.41 12.70 3.98
CA ASP A 113 13.08 12.98 2.58
C ASP A 113 12.38 14.35 2.55
N ASP A 114 13.18 15.41 2.34
CA ASP A 114 12.85 16.75 1.80
C ASP A 114 11.53 17.47 2.15
N CYS A 115 10.91 17.22 3.30
CA CYS A 115 9.79 18.05 3.76
C CYS A 115 9.74 18.19 5.30
N CYS A 116 10.75 18.87 5.84
CA CYS A 116 10.70 19.43 7.19
C CYS A 116 10.16 20.88 7.11
N CYS A 117 8.87 21.05 6.80
CA CYS A 117 8.22 22.35 6.70
C CYS A 117 7.13 22.59 7.77
N CYS A 118 7.25 21.96 8.94
CA CYS A 118 6.27 22.15 10.01
C CYS A 118 6.93 22.31 11.38
N CYS A 119 7.70 23.39 11.56
CA CYS A 119 7.73 24.13 12.81
C CYS A 119 7.57 25.61 12.43
N GLY A 120 6.39 26.16 12.70
CA GLY A 120 6.21 27.60 12.72
C GLY A 120 7.05 28.24 13.82
N ASP A 121 7.29 29.53 13.65
CA ASP A 121 7.93 30.49 14.55
C ASP A 121 9.46 30.50 14.54
N ASP A 122 10.00 31.29 13.59
CA ASP A 122 11.02 32.36 13.70
C ASP A 122 12.30 32.20 14.54
N PHE A 123 12.55 31.08 15.21
CA PHE A 123 13.74 30.92 16.05
C PHE A 123 14.96 30.46 15.25
N CYS A 124 14.78 29.58 14.25
CA CYS A 124 15.89 29.11 13.42
C CYS A 124 16.45 30.20 12.48
N GLU A 125 15.60 31.12 11.99
CA GLU A 125 16.05 32.24 11.16
C GLU A 125 16.77 33.31 12.00
N VAL A 126 16.29 33.58 13.23
CA VAL A 126 16.94 34.52 14.15
C VAL A 126 18.28 33.97 14.66
N CYS A 127 18.38 32.68 14.99
CA CYS A 127 19.65 32.08 15.42
C CYS A 127 20.69 32.03 14.30
N THR A 128 20.29 31.73 13.06
CA THR A 128 21.22 31.75 11.91
C THR A 128 21.63 33.17 11.55
N LYS A 129 20.71 34.15 11.63
CA LYS A 129 21.05 35.57 11.48
C LYS A 129 21.99 36.07 12.58
N LEU A 130 21.74 35.72 13.85
CA LEU A 130 22.60 36.07 14.98
C LEU A 130 23.99 35.45 14.84
N TRP A 131 24.09 34.19 14.43
CA TRP A 131 25.38 33.54 14.23
C TRP A 131 26.16 34.11 13.04
N CYS A 132 25.48 34.47 11.95
CA CYS A 132 26.11 35.19 10.85
C CYS A 132 26.55 36.61 11.25
N LEU A 133 25.78 37.29 12.11
CA LEU A 133 26.17 38.61 12.62
C LEU A 133 27.39 38.54 13.55
N ASP A 134 27.43 37.52 14.42
CA ASP A 134 28.54 37.22 15.33
C ASP A 134 29.82 36.89 14.55
N SER A 135 29.70 36.04 13.53
CA SER A 135 30.83 35.66 12.66
C SER A 135 31.34 36.80 11.77
N ILE A 136 30.49 37.78 11.42
CA ILE A 136 30.89 39.00 10.68
C ILE A 136 31.61 40.00 11.60
N CYS A 137 31.33 39.96 12.90
CA CYS A 137 31.88 40.87 13.90
C CYS A 137 33.34 40.58 14.25
N GLU A 138 33.75 39.31 14.27
CA GLU A 138 35.14 38.91 14.57
C GLU A 138 36.16 39.34 13.48
N CYS A 139 35.69 39.68 12.27
CA CYS A 139 36.55 40.18 11.19
C CYS A 139 36.68 41.71 11.14
N PHE A 140 35.83 42.48 11.84
CA PHE A 140 35.85 43.95 11.82
C PHE A 140 35.91 44.63 13.21
N GLY A 141 36.11 43.87 14.28
CA GLY A 141 36.67 44.36 15.55
C GLY A 141 35.82 45.39 16.30
N GLY A 142 34.56 45.06 16.61
CA GLY A 142 33.74 45.89 17.48
C GLY A 142 32.61 45.14 18.18
N ASP A 143 32.79 44.81 19.46
CA ASP A 143 31.76 44.15 20.27
C ASP A 143 30.59 45.10 20.57
N PHE A 144 29.36 44.68 20.25
CA PHE A 144 28.12 45.35 20.70
C PHE A 144 27.58 44.77 22.02
N ILE A 145 28.22 43.73 22.57
CA ILE A 145 27.95 43.19 23.90
C ILE A 145 29.31 42.93 24.56
N GLU A 146 29.65 43.71 25.58
CA GLU A 146 30.83 43.45 26.42
C GLU A 146 30.64 42.10 27.12
N CYS A 147 31.44 41.10 26.73
CA CYS A 147 31.63 39.92 27.57
C CYS A 147 32.51 40.35 28.76
N CYS A 148 31.97 40.23 29.98
CA CYS A 148 32.70 40.49 31.24
C CYS A 148 34.03 39.73 31.34
#